data_AF-A0A1Y3APF3-F1
#
_entry.id   AF-A0A1Y3APF3-F1
#
_cell.length_a   1.000
_cell.length_b   1.000
_cell.length_c   1.000
_cell.angle_alpha   90.00
_cell.angle_beta   90.00
_cell.angle_gamma   90.00
#
_symmetry.space_group_name_H-M   'P 1'
#
loop_
_entity.id
_entity.type
_entity.pdbx_description
1 polymer ?
#
loop_
_entity_poly.entity_id
_entity_poly.type
_entity_poly.pdbx_seq_one_letter_code
_entity_poly.pdbx_strand_id
1 'polypeptide(L)'
;LDQLEARVREQHELVAQQQQQSGRRSRTNSTGEEASYEQQVDFLNSVIVDMQKKNDELRNRVQVLEEIGKFLREFENSFQTQVETTRTRTSNNGLTNGHIRTIRKYCDICELFDSHETEDCPQQSSSPLIMVNGIGQEPGHTYNAVNRTEHRSYCMTCEKFGH
;
A
#
# COMPACT_ATOMS: atom_id res chain seq x y z
N LEU A 1 -60.26 42.20 -66.24
CA LEU A 1 -58.87 41.70 -66.16
C LEU A 1 -58.23 42.09 -64.82
N ASP A 2 -58.30 43.37 -64.43
CA ASP A 2 -57.64 43.93 -63.24
C ASP A 2 -57.93 43.19 -61.92
N GLN A 3 -59.18 42.79 -61.70
CA GLN A 3 -59.56 42.07 -60.48
C GLN A 3 -58.98 40.65 -60.41
N LEU A 4 -58.71 40.04 -61.57
CA LEU A 4 -58.06 38.72 -61.66
C LEU A 4 -56.56 38.85 -61.38
N GLU A 5 -55.91 39.88 -61.94
CA GLU A 5 -54.50 40.16 -61.70
C GLU A 5 -54.21 40.49 -60.23
N ALA A 6 -55.10 41.24 -59.57
CA ALA A 6 -55.00 41.54 -58.14
C ALA A 6 -55.02 40.25 -57.30
N ARG A 7 -55.94 39.32 -57.60
CA ARG A 7 -56.02 38.03 -56.90
C ARG A 7 -54.80 37.13 -57.15
N VAL A 8 -54.24 37.17 -58.35
CA VAL A 8 -53.01 36.40 -58.67
C VAL A 8 -51.81 36.94 -57.88
N ARG A 9 -51.69 38.25 -57.73
CA ARG A 9 -50.62 38.86 -56.92
C ARG A 9 -50.75 38.51 -55.44
N GLU A 10 -51.96 38.59 -54.90
CA GLU A 10 -52.26 38.23 -53.51
C GLU A 10 -51.94 36.74 -53.23
N GLN A 11 -52.35 35.84 -54.13
CA GLN A 11 -51.99 34.42 -54.08
C GLN A 11 -50.47 34.20 -54.07
N HIS A 12 -49.73 34.93 -54.91
CA HIS A 12 -48.27 34.83 -54.98
C HIS A 12 -47.60 35.30 -53.67
N GLU A 13 -48.10 36.37 -53.05
CA GLU A 13 -47.60 36.86 -51.76
C GLU A 13 -47.87 35.87 -50.62
N LEU A 14 -49.06 35.26 -50.59
CA LEU A 14 -49.40 34.25 -49.59
C LEU A 14 -48.52 32.99 -49.72
N VAL A 15 -48.26 32.54 -50.95
CA VAL A 15 -47.36 31.41 -51.21
C VAL A 15 -45.92 31.74 -50.79
N ALA A 16 -45.45 32.96 -51.07
CA ALA A 16 -44.12 33.40 -50.66
C ALA A 16 -43.98 33.48 -49.13
N GLN A 17 -44.99 33.97 -48.42
CA GLN A 17 -45.01 33.98 -46.95
C GLN A 17 -45.02 32.57 -46.37
N GLN A 18 -45.78 31.64 -46.97
CA GLN A 18 -45.85 30.26 -46.53
C GLN A 18 -44.51 29.52 -46.72
N GLN A 19 -43.82 29.76 -47.84
CA GLN A 19 -42.47 29.22 -48.07
C GLN A 19 -41.44 29.76 -47.06
N GLN A 20 -41.50 31.05 -46.72
CA GLN A 20 -40.61 31.65 -45.74
C GLN A 20 -40.85 31.12 -44.31
N GLN A 21 -42.10 30.90 -43.91
CA GLN A 21 -42.43 30.32 -42.60
C GLN A 21 -42.01 28.85 -42.50
N SER A 22 -42.19 28.07 -43.56
CA SER A 22 -41.74 26.68 -43.67
C SER A 22 -40.22 26.56 -43.49
N GLY A 23 -39.45 27.36 -44.24
CA GLY A 23 -37.99 27.36 -44.15
C GLY A 23 -37.46 27.79 -42.77
N ARG A 24 -38.12 28.75 -42.12
CA ARG A 24 -37.77 29.17 -40.75
C ARG A 24 -37.99 28.06 -39.72
N ARG A 25 -39.14 27.38 -39.76
CA ARG A 25 -39.47 26.28 -38.84
C ARG A 25 -38.52 25.08 -38.97
N SER A 26 -38.16 24.73 -40.21
CA SER A 26 -37.19 23.65 -40.45
C SER A 26 -35.81 24.00 -39.90
N ARG A 27 -35.38 25.26 -40.04
CA ARG A 27 -34.08 25.74 -39.55
C ARG A 27 -34.00 25.81 -38.03
N THR A 28 -35.08 26.21 -37.35
CA THR A 28 -35.12 26.24 -35.87
C THR A 28 -35.09 24.85 -35.23
N ASN A 29 -35.68 23.83 -35.87
CA ASN A 29 -35.60 22.46 -35.37
C ASN A 29 -34.19 21.88 -35.52
N SER A 30 -33.54 22.09 -36.66
CA SER A 30 -32.17 21.62 -36.91
C SER A 30 -31.16 22.19 -35.91
N THR A 31 -31.25 23.47 -35.57
CA THR A 31 -30.31 24.10 -34.62
C THR A 31 -30.46 23.60 -33.19
N GLY A 32 -31.68 23.19 -32.80
CA GLY A 32 -31.92 22.65 -31.46
C GLY A 32 -31.34 21.23 -31.29
N GLU A 33 -31.45 20.42 -32.34
CA GLU A 33 -30.87 19.08 -32.39
C GLU A 33 -29.32 19.14 -32.43
N GLU A 34 -28.74 20.02 -33.26
CA GLU A 34 -27.28 20.26 -33.28
C GLU A 34 -26.72 20.64 -31.90
N ALA A 35 -27.37 21.59 -31.21
CA ALA A 35 -26.94 21.99 -29.86
C ALA A 35 -27.07 20.84 -28.85
N SER A 36 -28.06 19.95 -29.01
CA SER A 36 -28.21 18.75 -28.17
C SER A 36 -27.10 17.73 -28.43
N TYR A 37 -26.68 17.55 -29.68
CA TYR A 37 -25.58 16.65 -30.04
C TYR A 37 -24.23 17.20 -29.55
N GLU A 38 -23.99 18.51 -29.67
CA GLU A 38 -22.79 19.15 -29.11
C GLU A 38 -22.68 18.93 -27.60
N GLN A 39 -23.77 19.14 -26.85
CA GLN A 39 -23.79 18.87 -25.41
C GLN A 39 -23.52 17.40 -25.06
N GLN A 40 -24.04 16.47 -25.86
CA GLN A 40 -23.77 15.04 -25.68
C GLN A 40 -22.30 14.70 -25.95
N VAL A 41 -21.71 15.30 -26.98
CA VAL A 41 -20.29 15.15 -27.32
C VAL A 41 -19.41 15.72 -26.21
N ASP A 42 -19.74 16.91 -25.68
CA ASP A 42 -19.01 17.52 -24.57
C ASP A 42 -19.07 16.67 -23.30
N PHE A 43 -20.25 16.13 -22.98
CA PHE A 43 -20.39 15.19 -21.87
C PHE A 43 -19.50 13.96 -22.06
N LEU A 44 -19.55 13.32 -23.23
CA LEU A 44 -18.72 12.15 -23.52
C LEU A 44 -17.23 12.48 -23.45
N ASN A 45 -16.80 13.63 -23.97
CA ASN A 45 -15.42 14.09 -23.87
C ASN A 45 -14.99 14.25 -22.40
N SER A 46 -15.85 14.81 -21.54
CA SER A 46 -15.56 14.94 -20.11
C SER A 46 -15.40 13.58 -19.43
N VAL A 47 -16.23 12.59 -19.77
CA VAL A 47 -16.15 11.21 -19.24
C VAL A 47 -14.90 10.51 -19.74
N ILE A 48 -14.56 10.66 -21.02
CA ILE A 48 -13.35 10.08 -21.62
C ILE A 48 -12.11 10.60 -20.89
N VAL A 49 -12.01 11.91 -20.65
CA VAL A 49 -10.89 12.52 -19.94
C VAL A 49 -10.79 12.00 -18.50
N ASP A 50 -11.91 11.94 -17.77
CA ASP A 50 -11.93 11.39 -16.40
C ASP A 50 -11.50 9.91 -16.38
N MET A 51 -11.99 9.11 -17.34
CA MET A 51 -11.64 7.70 -17.42
C MET A 51 -10.18 7.47 -17.81
N GLN A 52 -9.64 8.28 -18.72
CA GLN A 52 -8.21 8.26 -19.07
C GLN A 52 -7.36 8.60 -17.85
N LYS A 53 -7.69 9.67 -17.13
CA LYS A 53 -7.00 10.08 -15.90
C LYS A 53 -7.01 8.97 -14.85
N LYS A 54 -8.17 8.33 -14.60
CA LYS A 54 -8.29 7.21 -13.66
C LYS A 54 -7.46 6.00 -14.10
N ASN A 55 -7.47 5.68 -15.40
CA ASN A 55 -6.66 4.58 -15.92
C ASN A 55 -5.16 4.86 -15.75
N ASP A 56 -4.72 6.09 -15.98
CA ASP A 56 -3.31 6.47 -15.82
C ASP A 56 -2.88 6.46 -14.35
N GLU A 57 -3.75 6.89 -13.43
CA GLU A 57 -3.52 6.79 -11.98
C GLU A 57 -3.38 5.32 -11.54
N LEU A 58 -4.28 4.44 -12.00
CA LEU A 58 -4.23 3.01 -11.70
C LEU A 58 -2.98 2.35 -12.28
N ARG A 59 -2.61 2.66 -13.53
CA ARG A 59 -1.37 2.18 -14.16
C ARG A 59 -0.14 2.62 -13.40
N ASN A 60 -0.09 3.89 -12.97
CA ASN A 60 1.02 4.41 -12.18
C ASN A 60 1.12 3.67 -10.84
N ARG A 61 0.01 3.45 -10.14
CA ARG A 61 0.00 2.71 -8.88
C ARG A 61 0.50 1.28 -9.03
N VAL A 62 0.07 0.58 -10.09
CA VAL A 62 0.56 -0.76 -10.41
C VAL A 62 2.06 -0.73 -10.70
N GLN A 63 2.52 0.21 -11.53
CA GLN A 63 3.94 0.37 -11.84
C GLN A 63 4.78 0.59 -10.58
N VAL A 64 4.35 1.47 -9.67
CA VAL A 64 5.04 1.72 -8.40
C VAL A 64 5.12 0.46 -7.55
N LEU A 65 4.02 -0.31 -7.46
CA LEU A 65 4.02 -1.57 -6.71
C LEU A 65 4.93 -2.62 -7.35
N GLU A 66 4.97 -2.71 -8.68
CA GLU A 66 5.87 -3.60 -9.40
C GLU A 66 7.33 -3.20 -9.23
N GLU A 67 7.64 -1.89 -9.23
CA GLU A 67 8.99 -1.38 -8.98
C GLU A 67 9.44 -1.68 -7.55
N ILE A 68 8.57 -1.48 -6.55
CA ILE A 68 8.83 -1.88 -5.17
C ILE A 68 9.05 -3.40 -5.08
N GLY A 69 8.20 -4.20 -5.72
CA GLY A 69 8.34 -5.66 -5.75
C GLY A 69 9.65 -6.12 -6.42
N LYS A 70 10.06 -5.46 -7.51
CA LYS A 70 11.36 -5.70 -8.16
C LYS A 70 12.52 -5.34 -7.25
N PHE A 71 12.47 -4.17 -6.61
CA PHE A 71 13.50 -3.73 -5.66
C PHE A 71 13.64 -4.70 -4.48
N LEU A 72 12.53 -5.15 -3.90
CA LEU A 72 12.55 -6.15 -2.82
C LEU A 72 13.13 -7.49 -3.29
N ARG A 73 12.75 -7.96 -4.48
CA ARG A 73 13.30 -9.20 -5.06
C ARG A 73 14.79 -9.09 -5.39
N GLU A 74 15.24 -7.94 -5.88
CA GLU A 74 16.67 -7.66 -6.12
C GLU A 74 17.45 -7.58 -4.80
N PHE A 75 16.88 -6.96 -3.77
CA PHE A 75 17.44 -6.93 -2.43
C PHE A 75 17.55 -8.35 -1.84
N GLU A 76 16.51 -9.17 -1.98
CA GLU A 76 16.51 -10.56 -1.52
C GLU A 76 17.51 -11.43 -2.30
N ASN A 77 17.59 -11.28 -3.62
CA ASN A 77 18.59 -12.00 -4.42
C ASN A 77 20.03 -11.55 -4.11
N SER A 78 20.24 -10.25 -3.86
CA SER A 78 21.53 -9.72 -3.42
C SER A 78 21.88 -10.25 -2.03
N PHE A 79 20.92 -10.30 -1.11
CA PHE A 79 21.08 -10.89 0.22
C PHE A 79 21.40 -12.38 0.13
N GLN A 80 20.68 -13.14 -0.68
CA GLN A 80 20.91 -14.58 -0.85
C GLN A 80 22.24 -14.88 -1.55
N THR A 81 22.63 -14.09 -2.55
CA THR A 81 23.95 -14.19 -3.20
C THR A 81 25.07 -13.84 -2.22
N GLN A 82 24.86 -12.85 -1.33
CA GLN A 82 25.80 -12.55 -0.26
C GLN A 82 25.89 -13.69 0.75
N VAL A 83 24.78 -14.32 1.15
CA VAL A 83 24.76 -15.47 2.06
C VAL A 83 25.43 -16.71 1.45
N GLU A 84 25.22 -16.99 0.15
CA GLU A 84 25.89 -18.07 -0.58
C GLU A 84 27.41 -17.82 -0.68
N THR A 85 27.81 -16.57 -0.94
CA THR A 85 29.23 -16.18 -0.97
C THR A 85 29.87 -16.12 0.41
N THR A 86 29.15 -15.84 1.49
CA THR A 86 29.70 -16.04 2.85
C THR A 86 29.78 -17.51 3.22
N ARG A 87 28.78 -18.35 2.88
CA ARG A 87 28.85 -19.80 3.13
C ARG A 87 30.05 -20.47 2.45
N THR A 88 30.40 -20.03 1.23
CA THR A 88 31.60 -20.52 0.54
C THR A 88 32.91 -19.92 1.08
N ARG A 89 32.88 -18.71 1.69
CA ARG A 89 34.06 -18.08 2.32
C ARG A 89 34.28 -18.44 3.78
N THR A 90 33.27 -18.93 4.50
CA THR A 90 33.40 -19.44 5.88
C THR A 90 34.12 -20.78 5.98
N SER A 91 34.62 -21.33 4.87
CA SER A 91 35.57 -22.43 4.94
C SER A 91 36.97 -21.99 5.37
N ASN A 92 37.39 -20.70 5.29
CA ASN A 92 38.82 -20.41 5.46
C ASN A 92 39.34 -19.04 5.95
N ASN A 93 38.56 -18.01 6.30
CA ASN A 93 39.16 -16.94 7.11
C ASN A 93 38.13 -15.98 7.74
N GLY A 94 38.31 -15.73 9.03
CA GLY A 94 37.58 -14.69 9.75
C GLY A 94 37.97 -13.28 9.32
N LEU A 95 37.12 -12.34 9.73
CA LEU A 95 37.30 -10.88 9.74
C LEU A 95 36.98 -10.16 8.41
N THR A 96 35.76 -9.65 8.26
CA THR A 96 35.54 -8.32 7.67
C THR A 96 34.31 -7.62 8.29
N ASN A 97 34.52 -6.36 8.66
CA ASN A 97 33.65 -5.48 9.45
C ASN A 97 32.53 -4.84 8.62
N GLY A 98 31.44 -5.55 8.37
CA GLY A 98 30.25 -4.93 7.77
C GLY A 98 29.09 -5.87 7.47
N HIS A 99 29.07 -7.06 8.08
CA HIS A 99 28.14 -8.11 7.72
C HIS A 99 26.85 -7.98 8.53
N ILE A 100 25.72 -7.91 7.84
CA ILE A 100 24.38 -8.06 8.41
C ILE A 100 24.44 -9.28 9.33
N ARG A 101 24.39 -9.04 10.65
CA ARG A 101 24.45 -10.09 11.64
C ARG A 101 23.21 -10.93 11.42
N THR A 102 23.38 -12.18 10.97
CA THR A 102 22.33 -13.19 11.04
C THR A 102 21.74 -13.12 12.45
N ILE A 103 20.40 -13.02 12.58
CA ILE A 103 19.74 -12.99 13.88
C ILE A 103 20.25 -14.21 14.67
N ARG A 104 21.01 -13.97 15.74
CA ARG A 104 21.65 -15.03 16.51
C ARG A 104 20.54 -15.84 17.17
N LYS A 105 20.53 -17.15 16.94
CA LYS A 105 19.60 -18.07 17.60
C LYS A 105 19.93 -18.05 19.09
N TYR A 106 18.92 -17.86 19.93
CA TYR A 106 19.05 -17.89 21.39
C TYR A 106 18.01 -18.87 21.91
N CYS A 107 18.43 -19.75 22.81
CA CYS A 107 17.52 -20.63 23.51
C CYS A 107 17.28 -20.08 24.92
N ASP A 108 16.04 -19.71 25.21
CA ASP A 108 15.64 -19.18 26.53
C ASP A 108 15.67 -20.25 27.64
N ILE A 109 15.71 -21.53 27.28
CA ILE A 109 15.70 -22.65 28.25
C ILE A 109 17.10 -22.95 28.78
N CYS A 110 18.12 -22.96 27.92
CA CYS A 110 19.48 -23.30 28.31
C CYS A 110 20.48 -22.13 28.19
N GLU A 111 20.00 -20.93 27.82
CA GLU A 111 20.75 -19.68 27.69
C GLU A 111 21.99 -19.76 26.75
N LEU A 112 21.99 -20.73 25.82
CA LEU A 112 23.08 -20.90 24.85
C LEU A 112 22.77 -20.17 23.54
N PHE A 113 23.72 -19.37 23.09
CA PHE A 113 23.67 -18.72 21.78
C PHE A 113 24.11 -19.68 20.67
N ASP A 114 23.51 -19.50 19.49
CA ASP A 114 23.85 -20.11 18.20
C ASP A 114 23.75 -21.65 18.13
N SER A 115 23.31 -22.33 19.20
CA SER A 115 23.15 -23.78 19.23
C SER A 115 21.81 -24.25 18.64
N HIS A 116 20.70 -23.80 19.23
CA HIS A 116 19.34 -24.15 18.83
C HIS A 116 18.38 -23.02 19.22
N GLU A 117 17.16 -23.06 18.69
CA GLU A 117 16.06 -22.19 19.13
C GLU A 117 15.33 -22.82 20.30
N THR A 118 14.62 -22.01 21.10
CA THR A 118 13.94 -22.47 22.32
C THR A 118 13.10 -23.74 22.10
N GLU A 119 12.38 -23.84 20.97
CA GLU A 119 11.49 -24.98 20.64
C GLU A 119 12.20 -26.34 20.47
N ASP A 120 13.50 -26.32 20.11
CA ASP A 120 14.33 -27.51 19.87
C ASP A 120 15.17 -27.87 21.10
N CYS A 121 14.94 -27.23 22.26
CA CYS A 121 15.77 -27.46 23.42
C CYS A 121 15.57 -28.87 23.97
N PRO A 122 16.62 -29.71 24.07
CA PRO A 122 16.48 -31.06 24.65
C PRO A 122 15.99 -31.01 26.10
N GLN A 123 16.28 -29.93 26.82
CA GLN A 123 15.82 -29.68 28.19
C GLN A 123 14.33 -29.31 28.27
N GLN A 124 13.68 -28.91 27.17
CA GLN A 124 12.25 -28.60 27.12
C GLN A 124 11.40 -29.82 27.52
N SER A 125 11.89 -31.03 27.20
CA SER A 125 11.23 -32.30 27.51
C SER A 125 11.44 -32.79 28.96
N SER A 126 12.35 -32.18 29.71
CA SER A 126 12.75 -32.68 31.03
C SER A 126 12.33 -31.79 32.20
N SER A 127 11.54 -30.72 31.97
CA SER A 127 11.18 -29.72 32.98
C SER A 127 10.83 -30.35 34.34
N PRO A 128 11.76 -30.33 35.31
CA PRO A 128 11.43 -30.64 36.67
C PRO A 128 11.02 -29.31 37.29
N LEU A 129 9.77 -29.17 37.70
CA LEU A 129 9.40 -28.08 38.61
C LEU A 129 10.37 -28.12 39.79
N ILE A 130 11.21 -27.10 39.93
CA ILE A 130 12.12 -26.99 41.07
C ILE A 130 11.26 -26.68 42.29
N MET A 131 10.98 -27.70 43.10
CA MET A 131 10.33 -27.52 44.39
C MET A 131 11.34 -26.99 45.40
N VAL A 132 11.29 -25.68 45.67
CA VAL A 132 11.91 -25.09 46.87
C VAL A 132 10.77 -24.69 47.82
N ASN A 133 10.75 -25.33 48.99
CA ASN A 133 9.83 -25.03 50.10
C ASN A 133 8.32 -25.12 49.77
N GLY A 134 7.92 -26.08 48.94
CA GLY A 134 6.49 -26.39 48.74
C GLY A 134 5.71 -25.43 47.82
N ILE A 135 6.39 -24.45 47.21
CA ILE A 135 5.79 -23.54 46.24
C ILE A 135 6.52 -23.72 44.91
N GLY A 136 5.79 -24.11 43.85
CA GLY A 136 6.36 -24.19 42.51
C GLY A 136 6.72 -22.79 42.02
N GLN A 137 8.02 -22.49 41.90
CA GLN A 137 8.49 -21.29 41.21
C GLN A 137 9.03 -21.69 39.84
N GLU A 138 8.54 -21.00 38.81
CA GLU A 138 9.17 -20.95 37.49
C GLU A 138 10.62 -20.49 37.67
N PRO A 139 11.62 -21.20 37.11
CA PRO A 139 13.01 -20.76 37.18
C PRO A 139 13.12 -19.41 36.48
N GLY A 140 13.44 -18.36 37.25
CA GLY A 140 13.49 -17.00 36.75
C GLY A 140 14.41 -16.88 35.55
N HIS A 141 13.92 -16.21 34.49
CA HIS A 141 14.56 -16.06 33.17
C HIS A 141 15.83 -15.20 33.13
N THR A 142 16.60 -15.12 34.23
CA THR A 142 17.85 -14.35 34.27
C THR A 142 18.84 -14.97 35.25
N TYR A 143 20.06 -15.26 34.80
CA TYR A 143 21.24 -15.63 35.60
C TYR A 143 21.59 -14.68 36.75
N ASN A 144 20.98 -13.49 36.80
CA ASN A 144 20.99 -12.62 37.98
C ASN A 144 19.78 -12.97 38.86
N ALA A 145 19.90 -14.01 39.69
CA ALA A 145 18.97 -14.23 40.79
C ALA A 145 19.16 -13.13 41.86
N VAL A 146 18.83 -11.89 41.50
CA VAL A 146 18.65 -10.81 42.48
C VAL A 146 17.43 -11.19 43.28
N ASN A 147 17.61 -11.38 44.58
CA ASN A 147 16.52 -11.64 45.51
C ASN A 147 15.52 -10.47 45.42
N ARG A 148 14.44 -10.68 44.65
CA ARG A 148 13.44 -9.65 44.32
C ARG A 148 12.63 -9.19 45.54
N THR A 149 12.86 -9.83 46.69
CA THR A 149 12.22 -9.55 47.99
C THR A 149 12.99 -8.56 48.84
N GLU A 150 14.24 -8.21 48.49
CA GLU A 150 15.03 -7.26 49.28
C GLU A 150 14.63 -5.82 48.92
N HIS A 151 13.92 -5.15 49.83
CA HIS A 151 13.50 -3.77 49.66
C HIS A 151 14.73 -2.85 49.66
N ARG A 152 15.15 -2.39 48.47
CA ARG A 152 16.21 -1.39 48.35
C ARG A 152 15.70 -0.05 48.87
N SER A 153 16.30 0.45 49.93
CA SER A 153 16.02 1.79 50.48
C SER A 153 16.47 2.87 49.51
N TYR A 154 15.64 3.91 49.32
CA TYR A 154 16.03 5.11 48.59
C TYR A 154 16.86 6.02 49.49
N CYS A 155 18.01 6.47 49.01
CA CYS A 155 18.81 7.47 49.73
C CYS A 155 18.51 8.86 49.17
N MET A 156 18.07 9.76 50.05
CA MET A 156 17.72 11.13 49.68
C MET A 156 18.94 12.02 49.40
N THR A 157 20.13 11.63 49.85
CA THR A 157 21.36 12.40 49.65
C THR A 157 21.96 12.16 48.26
N CYS A 158 21.91 10.93 47.77
CA CYS A 158 22.49 10.56 46.47
C CYS A 158 21.44 10.20 45.41
N GLU A 159 20.15 10.32 45.76
CA GLU A 159 19.00 10.12 44.89
C GLU A 159 18.95 8.77 44.14
N LYS A 160 19.55 7.71 44.71
CA LYS A 160 19.59 6.37 44.10
C LYS A 160 19.31 5.26 45.12
N PHE A 161 18.73 4.15 44.63
CA PHE A 161 18.41 2.96 45.41
C PHE A 161 19.63 2.06 45.63
N GLY A 162 19.82 1.57 46.87
CA GLY A 162 20.69 0.43 47.19
C GLY A 162 22.19 0.66 47.10
N HIS A 163 22.70 1.71 47.75
CA HIS A 163 24.12 1.99 47.91
C HIS A 163 24.47 2.25 49.37
#